data_AF-A0A7V4FYY3-F1
#
_entry.id   AF-A0A7V4FYY3-F1
#
_cell.length_a   1.000
_cell.length_b   1.000
_cell.length_c   1.000
_cell.angle_alpha   90.00
_cell.angle_beta   90.00
_cell.angle_gamma   90.00
#
_symmetry.space_group_name_H-M   'P 1'
#
loop_
_entity.id
_entity.type
_entity.pdbx_description
1 polymer ?
#
loop_
_entity_poly.entity_id
_entity_poly.type
_entity_poly.pdbx_seq_one_letter_code
_entity_poly.pdbx_strand_id
1 'polypeptide(L)'
;IGGFSYLGAYIAQTYHYNYLVIGLIMTGFGLASVVGGRLSGKLVMSLGPRALLTLGLLLAMTADLILPCCGQWLGSLIGAVALLGLGFIFTHSTLLTRATEFAQQARGAAMSLVAFCFMGGGGLGTALGGAVIARWGMGNLFAVYGLALLMTCLLSFALIGRTSVEQARLATQKAQQ
;
A
#
# COMPACT_ATOMS: atom_id res chain seq x y z
N ILE A 1 1.91 3.08 4.93
CA ILE A 1 2.70 4.29 5.31
C ILE A 1 3.55 4.06 6.53
N GLY A 2 2.99 3.55 7.63
CA GLY A 2 3.77 3.31 8.85
C GLY A 2 5.04 2.47 8.63
N GLY A 3 5.01 1.40 7.83
CA GLY A 3 6.22 0.63 7.49
C GLY A 3 7.33 1.44 6.79
N PHE A 4 6.96 2.32 5.86
CA PHE A 4 7.90 3.23 5.18
C PHE A 4 8.52 4.25 6.15
N SER A 5 7.74 4.77 7.11
CA SER A 5 8.22 5.71 8.13
C SER A 5 9.35 5.12 8.98
N TYR A 6 9.39 3.79 9.15
CA TYR A 6 10.44 3.08 9.91
C TYR A 6 11.54 2.47 9.03
N LEU A 7 11.35 2.45 7.72
CA LEU A 7 12.28 1.83 6.78
C LEU A 7 13.66 2.51 6.78
N GLY A 8 13.70 3.85 6.83
CA GLY A 8 14.96 4.59 6.94
C GLY A 8 15.70 4.31 8.26
N ALA A 9 14.97 4.24 9.38
CA ALA A 9 15.53 3.91 10.68
C ALA A 9 16.05 2.47 10.73
N TYR A 10 15.35 1.52 10.09
CA TYR A 10 15.78 0.13 9.99
C TYR A 10 17.07 -0.02 9.18
N ILE A 11 17.21 0.68 8.06
CA ILE A 11 18.44 0.67 7.26
C ILE A 11 19.61 1.28 8.06
N ALA A 12 19.35 2.37 8.79
CA ALA A 12 20.34 3.00 9.65
C ALA A 12 20.84 2.05 10.76
N GLN A 13 19.93 1.34 11.43
CA GLN A 13 20.28 0.37 12.47
C GLN A 13 20.96 -0.89 11.92
N THR A 14 20.56 -1.37 10.75
CA THR A 14 21.03 -2.66 10.22
C THR A 14 22.38 -2.54 9.53
N TYR A 15 22.60 -1.47 8.76
CA TYR A 15 23.80 -1.33 7.93
C TYR A 15 24.78 -0.27 8.45
N HIS A 16 24.41 0.52 9.45
CA HIS A 16 25.20 1.67 9.92
C HIS A 16 25.63 2.62 8.78
N TYR A 17 24.85 2.67 7.70
CA TYR A 17 25.16 3.50 6.55
C TYR A 17 24.97 4.99 6.85
N ASN A 18 25.74 5.82 6.15
CA ASN A 18 25.59 7.26 6.19
C ASN A 18 24.19 7.66 5.69
N TYR A 19 23.57 8.67 6.31
CA TYR A 19 22.23 9.16 5.98
C TYR A 19 22.05 9.50 4.49
N LEU A 20 23.12 9.90 3.80
CA LEU A 20 23.12 10.16 2.36
C LEU A 20 22.80 8.89 1.55
N VAL A 21 23.38 7.74 1.91
CA VAL A 21 23.15 6.45 1.23
C VAL A 21 21.73 5.97 1.49
N ILE A 22 21.23 6.14 2.70
CA ILE A 22 19.84 5.81 3.06
C ILE A 22 18.88 6.66 2.22
N GLY A 23 19.13 7.97 2.11
CA GLY A 23 18.36 8.86 1.25
C GLY A 23 18.39 8.45 -0.22
N LEU A 24 19.55 8.00 -0.72
CA LEU A 24 19.68 7.51 -2.09
C LEU A 24 18.86 6.24 -2.33
N ILE A 25 18.86 5.30 -1.37
CA ILE A 25 18.03 4.10 -1.42
C ILE A 25 16.54 4.46 -1.38
N MET A 26 16.14 5.38 -0.50
CA MET A 26 14.76 5.88 -0.42
C MET A 26 14.33 6.63 -1.68
N THR A 27 15.26 7.25 -2.42
CA THR A 27 14.96 7.81 -3.74
C THR A 27 14.47 6.74 -4.71
N GLY A 28 14.95 5.50 -4.58
CA GLY A 28 14.45 4.35 -5.35
C GLY A 28 12.95 4.11 -5.15
N PHE A 29 12.43 4.29 -3.93
CA PHE A 29 10.99 4.23 -3.65
C PHE A 29 10.23 5.32 -4.43
N GLY A 30 10.74 6.55 -4.39
CA GLY A 30 10.15 7.68 -5.09
C GLY A 30 10.14 7.47 -6.61
N LEU A 31 11.27 7.05 -7.17
CA LEU A 31 11.39 6.78 -8.60
C LEU A 31 10.46 5.65 -9.05
N ALA A 32 10.43 4.54 -8.30
CA ALA A 32 9.51 3.44 -8.54
C ALA A 32 8.04 3.88 -8.45
N SER A 33 7.71 4.76 -7.50
CA SER A 33 6.36 5.32 -7.36
C SER A 33 5.97 6.19 -8.56
N VAL A 34 6.89 7.02 -9.08
CA VAL A 34 6.65 7.86 -10.27
C VAL A 34 6.44 6.98 -11.51
N VAL A 35 7.32 6.00 -11.72
CA VAL A 35 7.21 5.05 -12.84
C VAL A 35 5.92 4.23 -12.72
N GLY A 36 5.62 3.72 -11.53
CA GLY A 36 4.39 3.01 -11.21
C GLY A 36 3.15 3.86 -11.44
N GLY A 37 3.16 5.15 -11.11
CA GLY A 37 2.03 6.05 -11.37
C GLY A 37 1.74 6.22 -12.86
N ARG A 38 2.77 6.20 -13.72
CA ARG A 38 2.56 6.22 -15.19
C ARG A 38 2.07 4.88 -15.72
N LEU A 39 2.54 3.78 -15.13
CA LEU A 39 2.12 2.42 -15.51
C LEU A 39 0.70 2.11 -15.01
N SER A 40 0.29 2.64 -13.87
CA SER A 40 -1.00 2.32 -13.23
C SER A 40 -2.16 2.65 -14.15
N GLY A 41 -2.13 3.78 -14.86
CA GLY A 41 -3.17 4.13 -15.83
C GLY A 41 -3.33 3.09 -16.94
N LYS A 42 -2.21 2.61 -17.51
CA LYS A 42 -2.23 1.55 -18.54
C LYS A 42 -2.70 0.20 -17.98
N LEU A 43 -2.24 -0.16 -16.78
CA LEU A 43 -2.62 -1.43 -16.15
C LEU A 43 -4.08 -1.43 -15.69
N VAL A 44 -4.64 -0.31 -15.22
CA VAL A 44 -6.07 -0.20 -14.89
C VAL A 44 -6.92 -0.46 -16.13
N MET A 45 -6.53 0.08 -17.30
CA MET A 45 -7.28 -0.13 -18.53
C MET A 45 -7.28 -1.59 -19.00
N SER A 46 -6.20 -2.32 -18.73
CA SER A 46 -6.04 -3.73 -19.13
C SER A 46 -6.64 -4.73 -18.13
N LEU A 47 -6.35 -4.56 -16.84
CA LEU A 47 -6.67 -5.53 -15.78
C LEU A 47 -7.93 -5.13 -14.99
N GLY A 48 -8.35 -3.88 -15.12
CA GLY A 48 -9.41 -3.29 -14.32
C GLY A 48 -8.91 -2.77 -12.96
N PRO A 49 -9.65 -1.83 -12.35
CA PRO A 49 -9.24 -1.19 -11.09
C PRO A 49 -9.16 -2.18 -9.93
N ARG A 50 -10.02 -3.21 -9.89
CA ARG A 50 -10.01 -4.21 -8.81
C ARG A 50 -8.73 -5.05 -8.81
N ALA A 51 -8.33 -5.55 -9.98
CA ALA A 51 -7.14 -6.39 -10.11
C ALA A 51 -5.87 -5.58 -9.81
N LEU A 52 -5.82 -4.31 -10.22
CA LEU A 52 -4.67 -3.46 -9.92
C LEU A 52 -4.53 -3.17 -8.41
N LEU A 53 -5.65 -2.96 -7.71
CA LEU A 53 -5.66 -2.80 -6.25
C LEU A 53 -5.08 -4.05 -5.56
N THR A 54 -5.55 -5.24 -5.94
CA THR A 54 -5.04 -6.50 -5.37
C THR A 54 -3.57 -6.74 -5.71
N LEU A 55 -3.15 -6.40 -6.93
CA LEU A 55 -1.74 -6.52 -7.34
C LEU A 55 -0.85 -5.58 -6.52
N GLY A 56 -1.29 -4.34 -6.28
CA GLY A 56 -0.57 -3.38 -5.45
C GLY A 56 -0.42 -3.85 -4.01
N LEU A 57 -1.47 -4.43 -3.43
CA LEU A 57 -1.44 -5.01 -2.08
C LEU A 57 -0.51 -6.23 -2.00
N LEU A 58 -0.53 -7.11 -3.01
CA LEU A 58 0.38 -8.25 -3.07
C LEU A 58 1.85 -7.81 -3.19
N LEU A 59 2.14 -6.81 -4.03
CA LEU A 59 3.48 -6.24 -4.16
C LEU A 59 3.98 -5.60 -2.86
N ALA A 60 3.12 -4.89 -2.15
CA ALA A 60 3.47 -4.31 -0.85
C ALA A 60 3.71 -5.41 0.21
N MET A 61 2.88 -6.46 0.23
CA MET A 61 3.03 -7.57 1.15
C MET A 61 4.32 -8.36 0.91
N THR A 62 4.68 -8.62 -0.36
CA THR A 62 5.93 -9.30 -0.69
C THR A 62 7.14 -8.44 -0.32
N ALA A 63 7.08 -7.12 -0.53
CA ALA A 63 8.13 -6.21 -0.09
C ALA A 63 8.35 -6.25 1.44
N ASP A 64 7.28 -6.19 2.22
CA ASP A 64 7.35 -6.25 3.69
C ASP A 64 7.82 -7.61 4.22
N LEU A 65 7.59 -8.72 3.50
CA LEU A 65 8.13 -10.05 3.84
C LEU A 65 9.60 -10.21 3.48
N ILE A 66 10.06 -9.58 2.39
CA ILE A 66 11.45 -9.67 1.92
C ILE A 66 12.38 -8.88 2.86
N LEU A 67 11.92 -7.78 3.44
CA LEU A 67 12.72 -6.92 4.33
C LEU A 67 13.29 -7.62 5.58
N PRO A 68 12.53 -8.40 6.35
CA PRO A 68 13.07 -9.14 7.50
C PRO A 68 13.89 -10.37 7.11
N CYS A 69 13.57 -11.05 5.99
CA CYS A 69 14.26 -12.28 5.58
C CYS A 69 15.56 -12.04 4.82
N CYS A 70 15.57 -11.10 3.88
CA CYS A 70 16.68 -10.84 2.96
C CYS A 70 17.22 -9.42 3.09
N GLY A 71 16.84 -8.67 4.12
CA GLY A 71 17.25 -7.29 4.33
C GLY A 71 18.75 -7.08 4.52
N GLN A 72 19.56 -8.14 4.67
CA GLN A 72 21.03 -8.07 4.76
C GLN A 72 21.75 -7.95 3.41
N TRP A 73 21.06 -8.17 2.29
CA TRP A 73 21.62 -7.97 0.95
C TRP A 73 21.12 -6.64 0.37
N LEU A 74 22.04 -5.82 -0.16
CA LEU A 74 21.70 -4.49 -0.69
C LEU A 74 20.73 -4.58 -1.89
N GLY A 75 20.87 -5.61 -2.73
CA GLY A 75 20.02 -5.81 -3.91
C GLY A 75 18.56 -6.10 -3.55
N SER A 76 18.31 -6.95 -2.55
CA SER A 76 16.96 -7.25 -2.06
C SER A 76 16.34 -6.07 -1.32
N LEU A 77 17.14 -5.27 -0.61
CA LEU A 77 16.67 -4.03 -0.01
C LEU A 77 16.16 -3.05 -1.07
N ILE A 78 16.95 -2.76 -2.11
CA ILE A 78 16.55 -1.87 -3.21
C ILE A 78 15.32 -2.44 -3.93
N GLY A 79 15.30 -3.75 -4.18
CA GLY A 79 14.13 -4.44 -4.76
C GLY A 79 12.88 -4.25 -3.91
N ALA A 80 12.94 -4.54 -2.60
CA ALA A 80 11.81 -4.40 -1.70
C ALA A 80 11.31 -2.95 -1.61
N VAL A 81 12.23 -1.99 -1.53
CA VAL A 81 11.91 -0.54 -1.53
C VAL A 81 11.18 -0.14 -2.81
N ALA A 82 11.65 -0.61 -3.97
CA ALA A 82 10.99 -0.34 -5.26
C ALA A 82 9.62 -1.01 -5.35
N LEU A 83 9.49 -2.27 -4.92
CA LEU A 83 8.23 -3.00 -4.89
C LEU A 83 7.21 -2.32 -3.96
N LEU A 84 7.65 -1.84 -2.81
CA LEU A 84 6.82 -1.11 -1.86
C LEU A 84 6.29 0.20 -2.48
N GLY A 85 7.13 0.91 -3.24
CA GLY A 85 6.73 2.11 -3.99
C GLY A 85 5.70 1.83 -5.08
N LEU A 86 5.91 0.76 -5.85
CA LEU A 86 4.94 0.30 -6.85
C LEU A 86 3.61 -0.12 -6.22
N GLY A 87 3.66 -0.91 -5.14
CA GLY A 87 2.47 -1.35 -4.41
C GLY A 87 1.69 -0.18 -3.83
N PHE A 88 2.39 0.80 -3.27
CA PHE A 88 1.81 2.03 -2.75
C PHE A 88 1.08 2.82 -3.85
N ILE A 89 1.74 3.12 -4.97
CA ILE A 89 1.13 3.98 -5.99
C ILE A 89 -0.05 3.30 -6.69
N PHE A 90 0.01 1.98 -6.93
CA PHE A 90 -1.10 1.23 -7.49
C PHE A 90 -2.32 1.24 -6.58
N THR A 91 -2.11 0.99 -5.29
CA THR A 91 -3.19 1.00 -4.30
C THR A 91 -3.77 2.40 -4.13
N HIS A 92 -2.91 3.42 -3.98
CA HIS A 92 -3.30 4.79 -3.73
C HIS A 92 -4.05 5.42 -4.91
N SER A 93 -3.50 5.32 -6.13
CA SER A 93 -4.14 5.86 -7.33
C SER A 93 -5.50 5.22 -7.59
N THR A 94 -5.60 3.90 -7.44
CA THR A 94 -6.86 3.17 -7.64
C THR A 94 -7.93 3.60 -6.62
N LEU A 95 -7.57 3.69 -5.32
CA LEU A 95 -8.51 4.15 -4.30
C LEU A 95 -8.98 5.58 -4.56
N LEU A 96 -8.08 6.46 -4.98
CA LEU A 96 -8.40 7.85 -5.30
C LEU A 96 -9.37 7.96 -6.50
N THR A 97 -9.10 7.23 -7.57
CA THR A 97 -10.00 7.14 -8.73
C THR A 97 -11.37 6.61 -8.30
N ARG A 98 -11.44 5.55 -7.51
CA ARG A 98 -12.70 4.97 -7.06
C ARG A 98 -13.49 5.92 -6.14
N ALA A 99 -12.83 6.61 -5.23
CA ALA A 99 -13.46 7.58 -4.35
C ALA A 99 -14.03 8.78 -5.12
N THR A 100 -13.29 9.30 -6.10
CA THR A 100 -13.78 10.38 -6.97
C THR A 100 -14.95 9.92 -7.85
N GLU A 101 -14.88 8.73 -8.46
CA GLU A 101 -15.95 8.12 -9.26
C GLU A 101 -17.23 7.85 -8.45
N PHE A 102 -17.10 7.43 -7.19
CA PHE A 102 -18.26 7.18 -6.33
C PHE A 102 -19.00 8.47 -5.96
N ALA A 103 -18.26 9.55 -5.69
CA ALA A 103 -18.80 10.82 -5.22
C ALA A 103 -18.63 11.94 -6.26
N GLN A 104 -19.05 11.70 -7.51
CA GLN A 104 -18.90 12.68 -8.61
C GLN A 104 -19.53 14.05 -8.31
N GLN A 105 -20.65 14.08 -7.59
CA GLN A 105 -21.32 15.34 -7.20
C GLN A 105 -20.64 16.07 -6.04
N ALA A 106 -19.88 15.37 -5.20
CA ALA A 106 -19.25 15.93 -3.99
C ALA A 106 -17.75 15.58 -3.92
N ARG A 107 -17.05 15.69 -5.05
CA ARG A 107 -15.63 15.30 -5.16
C ARG A 107 -14.76 15.95 -4.09
N GLY A 108 -14.99 17.22 -3.76
CA GLY A 108 -14.26 17.93 -2.71
C GLY A 108 -14.37 17.26 -1.34
N ALA A 109 -15.58 16.86 -0.94
CA ALA A 109 -15.84 16.16 0.33
C ALA A 109 -15.26 14.73 0.33
N ALA A 110 -15.31 14.04 -0.80
CA ALA A 110 -14.70 12.72 -0.92
C ALA A 110 -13.18 12.78 -0.81
N MET A 111 -12.55 13.77 -1.43
CA MET A 111 -11.09 13.95 -1.37
C MET A 111 -10.63 14.38 0.03
N SER A 112 -11.37 15.24 0.72
CA SER A 112 -11.05 15.60 2.10
C SER A 112 -11.17 14.41 3.04
N LEU A 113 -12.17 13.55 2.88
CA LEU A 113 -12.33 12.33 3.67
C LEU A 113 -11.21 11.32 3.39
N VAL A 114 -10.83 11.13 2.11
CA VAL A 114 -9.69 10.28 1.74
C VAL A 114 -8.40 10.80 2.39
N ALA A 115 -8.14 12.11 2.31
CA ALA A 115 -6.97 12.72 2.94
C ALA A 115 -7.00 12.58 4.47
N PHE A 116 -8.17 12.77 5.10
CA PHE A 116 -8.35 12.59 6.54
C PHE A 116 -8.07 11.16 6.97
N CYS A 117 -8.65 10.16 6.30
CA CYS A 117 -8.40 8.75 6.57
C CYS A 117 -6.93 8.37 6.31
N PHE A 118 -6.30 8.96 5.29
CA PHE A 118 -4.91 8.70 4.95
C PHE A 118 -3.93 9.26 5.99
N MET A 119 -4.10 10.53 6.40
CA MET A 119 -3.31 11.16 7.45
C MET A 119 -3.58 10.52 8.82
N GLY A 120 -4.85 10.31 9.17
CA GLY A 120 -5.26 9.70 10.43
C GLY A 120 -4.77 8.26 10.55
N GLY A 121 -4.96 7.45 9.50
CA GLY A 121 -4.45 6.09 9.45
C GLY A 121 -2.93 6.02 9.40
N GLY A 122 -2.28 6.96 8.70
CA GLY A 122 -0.82 7.10 8.69
C GLY A 122 -0.26 7.42 10.09
N GLY A 123 -0.87 8.38 10.78
CA GLY A 123 -0.48 8.77 12.15
C GLY A 123 -0.70 7.65 13.16
N LEU A 124 -1.90 7.05 13.18
CA LEU A 124 -2.22 5.91 14.06
C LEU A 124 -1.34 4.69 13.76
N GLY A 125 -1.13 4.38 12.48
CA GLY A 125 -0.27 3.28 12.07
C GLY A 125 1.17 3.47 12.53
N THR A 126 1.73 4.66 12.34
CA THR A 126 3.08 4.98 12.84
C THR A 126 3.13 4.92 14.37
N ALA A 127 2.16 5.49 15.09
CA ALA A 127 2.13 5.44 16.55
C ALA A 127 2.10 3.99 17.09
N LEU A 128 1.27 3.12 16.51
CA LEU A 128 1.23 1.69 16.83
C LEU A 128 2.54 1.00 16.47
N GLY A 129 3.13 1.31 15.30
CA GLY A 129 4.42 0.80 14.89
C GLY A 129 5.54 1.14 15.88
N GLY A 130 5.56 2.38 16.39
CA GLY A 130 6.49 2.81 17.42
C GLY A 130 6.35 2.01 18.72
N ALA A 131 5.11 1.75 19.15
CA ALA A 131 4.85 0.92 20.34
C ALA A 131 5.30 -0.54 20.14
N VAL A 132 5.15 -1.09 18.93
CA VAL A 132 5.64 -2.43 18.58
C VAL A 132 7.17 -2.48 18.59
N ILE A 133 7.85 -1.48 18.01
CA ILE A 133 9.32 -1.38 18.04
C ILE A 133 9.83 -1.34 19.48
N ALA A 134 9.20 -0.54 20.34
CA ALA A 134 9.63 -0.37 21.73
C ALA A 134 9.55 -1.66 22.55
N ARG A 135 8.65 -2.59 22.19
CA ARG A 135 8.46 -3.85 22.92
C ARG A 135 9.17 -5.03 22.28
N TRP A 136 9.10 -5.17 20.95
CA TRP A 136 9.46 -6.40 20.23
C TRP A 136 10.59 -6.20 19.21
N GLY A 137 11.17 -5.00 19.14
CA GLY A 137 12.28 -4.69 18.23
C GLY A 137 11.84 -4.49 16.78
N MET A 138 12.80 -4.09 15.95
CA MET A 138 12.52 -3.63 14.58
C MET A 138 12.25 -4.77 13.58
N GLY A 139 12.76 -5.98 13.85
CA GLY A 139 12.51 -7.15 12.98
C GLY A 139 11.05 -7.59 12.96
N ASN A 140 10.36 -7.55 14.10
CA ASN A 140 8.94 -7.92 14.19
C ASN A 140 7.99 -6.87 13.62
N LEU A 141 8.46 -5.63 13.45
CA LEU A 141 7.67 -4.54 12.89
C LEU A 141 7.18 -4.86 11.48
N PHE A 142 8.10 -5.30 10.61
CA PHE A 142 7.78 -5.63 9.22
C PHE A 142 6.86 -6.84 9.11
N ALA A 143 7.01 -7.83 10.01
CA ALA A 143 6.09 -8.96 10.10
C ALA A 143 4.67 -8.50 10.47
N VAL A 144 4.53 -7.59 11.44
CA VAL A 144 3.23 -7.02 11.83
C VAL A 144 2.61 -6.18 10.71
N TYR A 145 3.41 -5.37 10.00
CA TYR A 145 2.92 -4.63 8.83
C TYR A 145 2.52 -5.55 7.68
N GLY A 146 3.31 -6.60 7.40
CA GLY A 146 2.96 -7.63 6.43
C GLY A 146 1.64 -8.32 6.77
N LEU A 147 1.41 -8.64 8.04
CA LEU A 147 0.14 -9.23 8.52
C LEU A 147 -1.03 -8.25 8.40
N ALA A 148 -0.82 -6.97 8.70
CA ALA A 148 -1.82 -5.93 8.53
C ALA A 148 -2.18 -5.72 7.05
N LEU A 149 -1.19 -5.77 6.14
CA LEU A 149 -1.40 -5.74 4.70
C LEU A 149 -2.15 -6.98 4.21
N LEU A 150 -1.83 -8.16 4.74
CA LEU A 150 -2.53 -9.41 4.44
C LEU A 150 -3.99 -9.33 4.88
N MET A 151 -4.26 -8.85 6.10
CA MET A 151 -5.62 -8.56 6.58
C MET A 151 -6.35 -7.55 5.69
N THR A 152 -5.67 -6.50 5.24
CA THR A 152 -6.23 -5.50 4.33
C THR A 152 -6.54 -6.10 2.94
N CYS A 153 -5.66 -6.98 2.45
CA CYS A 153 -5.86 -7.71 1.21
C CYS A 153 -7.06 -8.66 1.30
N LEU A 154 -7.17 -9.42 2.40
CA LEU A 154 -8.32 -10.28 2.67
C LEU A 154 -9.62 -9.49 2.81
N LEU A 155 -9.60 -8.36 3.53
CA LEU A 155 -10.76 -7.47 3.63
C LEU A 155 -11.17 -6.95 2.26
N SER A 156 -10.21 -6.48 1.47
CA SER A 156 -10.45 -5.98 0.12
C SER A 156 -11.10 -7.07 -0.75
N PHE A 157 -10.57 -8.29 -0.70
CA PHE A 157 -11.13 -9.43 -1.43
C PHE A 157 -12.55 -9.80 -0.95
N ALA A 158 -12.77 -9.84 0.37
CA ALA A 158 -14.06 -10.19 0.96
C ALA A 158 -15.15 -9.12 0.74
N LEU A 159 -14.82 -7.84 0.87
CA LEU A 159 -15.75 -6.73 0.64
C LEU A 159 -16.10 -6.58 -0.84
N ILE A 160 -15.11 -6.71 -1.73
CA ILE A 160 -15.33 -6.63 -3.18
C ILE A 160 -16.14 -7.82 -3.68
N GLY A 161 -15.92 -9.02 -3.13
CA GLY A 161 -16.74 -10.20 -3.42
C GLY A 161 -18.21 -10.03 -3.07
N ARG A 162 -18.54 -9.26 -2.03
CA ARG A 162 -19.94 -8.95 -1.67
C ARG A 162 -20.57 -7.92 -2.59
N THR A 163 -19.83 -6.89 -3.02
CA THR A 163 -20.39 -5.84 -3.89
C THR A 163 -20.71 -6.35 -5.30
N SER A 164 -19.95 -7.32 -5.82
CA SER A 164 -20.25 -7.95 -7.12
C SER A 164 -21.50 -8.84 -7.08
N VAL A 165 -21.73 -9.54 -5.96
CA VAL A 165 -22.93 -10.38 -5.76
C VAL A 165 -24.17 -9.50 -5.57
N GLU A 166 -24.07 -8.40 -4.83
CA GLU A 166 -25.16 -7.44 -4.63
C GLU A 166 -25.59 -6.78 -5.95
N GLN A 167 -24.62 -6.33 -6.78
CA GLN A 167 -24.90 -5.72 -8.08
C GLN A 167 -25.47 -6.73 -9.08
N ALA A 168 -24.99 -7.98 -9.08
CA ALA A 168 -25.55 -9.04 -9.91
C ALA A 168 -27.00 -9.36 -9.52
N ARG A 169 -27.32 -9.38 -8.23
CA ARG A 169 -28.71 -9.55 -7.76
C ARG A 169 -29.62 -8.42 -8.20
N LEU A 170 -29.19 -7.17 -8.06
CA LEU A 170 -29.96 -5.98 -8.47
C LEU A 170 -30.18 -5.90 -9.99
N ALA A 171 -29.17 -6.30 -10.79
CA ALA A 171 -29.30 -6.38 -12.24
C ALA A 171 -30.28 -7.49 -12.69
N THR A 172 -30.28 -8.62 -11.99
CA THR A 172 -31.23 -9.73 -12.26
C THR A 172 -32.65 -9.35 -11.88
N GLN A 173 -32.84 -8.60 -10.78
CA GLN A 173 -34.15 -8.11 -10.35
C GLN A 173 -34.76 -7.08 -11.32
N LYS A 174 -33.94 -6.18 -11.89
CA LYS A 174 -34.40 -5.21 -12.89
C LYS A 174 -34.68 -5.83 -14.27
N ALA A 175 -34.08 -6.96 -14.60
CA ALA A 175 -34.37 -7.69 -15.84
C ALA A 175 -35.65 -8.53 -15.77
N GLN A 176 -36.20 -8.71 -14.56
CA GLN A 176 -37.44 -9.45 -14.32
C GLN A 176 -38.66 -8.55 -14.06
N GLN A 177 -38.49 -7.22 -14.05
CA GLN A 177 -39.57 -6.22 -14.04
C GLN A 177 -39.72 -5.61 -15.42
#